data_AF-A0A937TGU9-F1
#
_entry.id   AF-A0A937TGU9-F1
#
_cell.length_a   1.000
_cell.length_b   1.000
_cell.length_c   1.000
_cell.angle_alpha   90.00
_cell.angle_beta   90.00
_cell.angle_gamma   90.00
#
_symmetry.space_group_name_H-M   'P 1'
#
loop_
_entity.id
_entity.type
_entity.pdbx_description
1 polymer ?
#
loop_
_entity_poly.entity_id
_entity_poly.type
_entity_poly.pdbx_seq_one_letter_code
_entity_poly.pdbx_strand_id
1 'polypeptide(L)'
;MSPDYWDQLEEQLPRKLRKENADIFKQIRAFTEFEAQKPEIEAAHEALEKYRKKFERLTRNTGKFLKRAEKVFAEAPFEAMRFSASDLQRAFESVGYPPFGAAGDLHFENMQKTIAFLVDDEQRKIRAQELMQLLPEYVAAGRHLDALIVEHSAMLMVEPSEEGIEITGPFLMCMFMHGMGEWEDQRDREQLKMFRKLGVDPEDIRRRGIEGVESLVQEMMTKKGASEELEQFLNAHPDLKALSEAQCRASEDAAIKLLQREDARHLLLTPEEMEPWLPAFEQRIGEHPEVLDSVNESGKPDEELQQRLFDIIYATCGEMAGEIFTKPRLDRLVDEVHAYRRKLRGKDSEGKTGAQGLLMAAQSSEPPSENHVLTLLCVHSFLKVIHDMHGDENDA
;
A
#
# COMPACT_ATOMS: atom_id res chain seq x y z
N MET A 1 -7.95 16.71 -42.38
CA MET A 1 -9.38 17.00 -42.15
C MET A 1 -9.45 17.91 -40.95
N SER A 2 -10.21 19.00 -41.00
CA SER A 2 -10.29 19.96 -39.89
C SER A 2 -11.20 19.43 -38.76
N PRO A 3 -11.06 19.93 -37.52
CA PRO A 3 -12.01 19.67 -36.44
C PRO A 3 -13.47 19.91 -36.86
N ASP A 4 -13.73 21.01 -37.59
CA ASP A 4 -15.06 21.38 -38.09
C ASP A 4 -15.73 20.32 -38.99
N TYR A 5 -14.95 19.49 -39.67
CA TYR A 5 -15.49 18.41 -40.50
C TYR A 5 -16.19 17.35 -39.65
N TRP A 6 -15.64 17.05 -38.47
CA TRP A 6 -16.17 16.04 -37.56
C TRP A 6 -17.40 16.52 -36.81
N ASP A 7 -17.46 17.81 -36.45
CA ASP A 7 -18.65 18.42 -35.86
C ASP A 7 -19.84 18.37 -36.82
N GLN A 8 -19.61 18.70 -38.10
CA GLN A 8 -20.64 18.61 -39.13
C GLN A 8 -21.10 17.16 -39.37
N LEU A 9 -20.20 16.18 -39.30
CA LEU A 9 -20.54 14.77 -39.43
C LEU A 9 -21.37 14.28 -38.22
N GLU A 10 -20.98 14.66 -37.00
CA GLU A 10 -21.69 14.30 -35.77
C GLU A 10 -23.12 14.86 -35.77
N GLU A 11 -23.30 16.13 -36.16
CA GLU A 11 -24.62 16.77 -36.22
C GLU A 11 -25.58 16.10 -37.21
N GLN A 12 -25.04 15.57 -38.31
CA GLN A 12 -25.80 14.86 -39.34
C GLN A 12 -26.24 13.46 -38.91
N LEU A 13 -25.67 12.91 -37.83
CA LEU A 13 -26.04 11.59 -37.33
C LEU A 13 -27.35 11.62 -36.49
N PRO A 14 -28.16 10.55 -36.57
CA PRO A 14 -29.27 10.32 -35.65
C PRO A 14 -28.82 10.38 -34.17
N ARG A 15 -29.66 10.92 -33.28
CA ARG A 15 -29.34 11.09 -31.84
C ARG A 15 -28.82 9.81 -31.16
N LYS A 16 -29.37 8.65 -31.54
CA LYS A 16 -28.94 7.35 -31.01
C LYS A 16 -27.49 7.04 -31.39
N LEU A 17 -27.13 7.21 -32.67
CA LEU A 17 -25.77 6.98 -33.17
C LEU A 17 -24.77 8.01 -32.62
N ARG A 18 -25.19 9.27 -32.41
CA ARG A 18 -24.36 10.26 -31.70
C ARG A 18 -24.01 9.79 -30.28
N LYS A 19 -25.01 9.32 -29.53
CA LYS A 19 -24.80 8.84 -28.16
C LYS A 19 -23.91 7.59 -28.13
N GLU A 20 -24.12 6.67 -29.07
CA GLU A 20 -23.34 5.42 -29.16
C GLU A 20 -21.89 5.64 -29.60
N ASN A 21 -21.59 6.73 -30.33
CA ASN A 21 -20.25 7.01 -30.86
C ASN A 21 -19.60 8.27 -30.25
N ALA A 22 -20.15 8.81 -29.17
CA ALA A 22 -19.69 10.07 -28.57
C ALA A 22 -18.20 10.04 -28.23
N ASP A 23 -17.71 8.92 -27.69
CA ASP A 23 -16.31 8.75 -27.33
C ASP A 23 -15.39 8.71 -28.56
N ILE A 24 -15.83 8.08 -29.65
CA ILE A 24 -15.09 8.05 -30.92
C ILE A 24 -14.98 9.45 -31.50
N PHE A 25 -16.07 10.22 -31.54
CA PHE A 25 -16.04 11.61 -31.99
C PHE A 25 -15.14 12.49 -31.12
N LYS A 26 -15.12 12.26 -29.80
CA LYS A 26 -14.21 12.94 -28.88
C LYS A 26 -12.75 12.62 -29.20
N GLN A 27 -12.40 11.34 -29.36
CA GLN A 27 -11.03 10.91 -29.71
C GLN A 27 -10.57 11.47 -31.06
N ILE A 28 -11.44 11.41 -32.08
CA ILE A 28 -11.14 11.92 -33.41
C ILE A 28 -10.90 13.43 -33.38
N ARG A 29 -11.72 14.20 -32.65
CA ARG A 29 -11.52 15.65 -32.48
C ARG A 29 -10.17 15.96 -31.84
N ALA A 30 -9.88 15.31 -30.71
CA ALA A 30 -8.61 15.47 -30.01
C ALA A 30 -7.42 15.18 -30.94
N PHE A 31 -7.51 14.12 -31.75
CA PHE A 31 -6.48 13.78 -32.73
C PHE A 31 -6.34 14.86 -33.83
N THR A 32 -7.43 15.37 -34.40
CA THR A 32 -7.33 16.41 -35.43
C THR A 32 -6.85 17.75 -34.89
N GLU A 33 -7.19 18.09 -33.65
CA GLU A 33 -6.67 19.28 -32.97
C GLU A 33 -5.17 19.15 -32.74
N PHE A 34 -4.71 17.98 -32.29
CA PHE A 34 -3.29 17.67 -32.15
C PHE A 34 -2.54 17.78 -33.49
N GLU A 35 -3.05 17.15 -34.54
CA GLU A 35 -2.41 17.20 -35.87
C GLU A 35 -2.39 18.62 -36.45
N ALA A 36 -3.40 19.45 -36.15
CA ALA A 36 -3.42 20.84 -36.56
C ALA A 36 -2.34 21.69 -35.87
N GLN A 37 -2.05 21.40 -34.59
CA GLN A 37 -1.04 22.12 -33.79
C GLN A 37 0.38 21.58 -33.94
N LYS A 38 0.54 20.43 -34.59
CA LYS A 38 1.83 19.74 -34.72
C LYS A 38 2.97 20.64 -35.22
N PRO A 39 2.80 21.53 -36.23
CA PRO A 39 3.88 22.42 -36.65
C PRO A 39 4.34 23.38 -35.55
N GLU A 40 3.43 23.91 -34.72
CA GLU A 40 3.80 24.77 -33.60
C GLU A 40 4.49 23.98 -32.48
N ILE A 41 4.05 22.75 -32.22
CA ILE A 41 4.66 21.84 -31.25
C ILE A 41 6.10 21.51 -31.68
N GLU A 42 6.32 21.16 -32.96
CA GLU A 42 7.65 20.88 -33.51
C GLU A 42 8.56 22.10 -33.42
N ALA A 43 8.07 23.29 -33.78
CA ALA A 43 8.84 24.54 -33.64
C ALA A 43 9.18 24.85 -32.17
N ALA A 44 8.26 24.59 -31.24
CA ALA A 44 8.49 24.74 -29.82
C ALA A 44 9.58 23.77 -29.33
N HIS A 45 9.51 22.49 -29.72
CA HIS A 45 10.54 21.48 -29.44
C HIS A 45 11.92 21.92 -29.92
N GLU A 46 12.06 22.35 -31.18
CA GLU A 46 13.33 22.83 -31.73
C GLU A 46 13.88 24.04 -30.95
N ALA A 47 13.01 24.96 -30.52
CA ALA A 47 13.41 26.10 -29.72
C ALA A 47 13.97 25.69 -28.33
N LEU A 48 13.53 24.55 -27.79
CA LEU A 48 13.96 24.03 -26.49
C LEU A 48 15.36 23.40 -26.52
N GLU A 49 15.86 22.99 -27.68
CA GLU A 49 17.19 22.36 -27.82
C GLU A 49 18.32 23.19 -27.21
N LYS A 50 18.23 24.52 -27.31
CA LYS A 50 19.20 25.46 -26.73
C LYS A 50 19.27 25.41 -25.19
N TYR A 51 18.27 24.83 -24.55
CA TYR A 51 18.13 24.78 -23.09
C TYR A 51 18.36 23.36 -22.51
N ARG A 52 18.56 22.34 -23.35
CA ARG A 52 18.77 20.93 -22.93
C ARG A 52 19.85 20.75 -21.87
N LYS A 53 21.04 21.35 -22.07
CA LYS A 53 22.14 21.29 -21.07
C LYS A 53 21.76 21.87 -19.71
N LYS A 54 20.88 22.87 -19.67
CA LYS A 54 20.40 23.46 -18.42
C LYS A 54 19.39 22.53 -17.74
N PHE A 55 18.55 21.88 -18.52
CA PHE A 55 17.62 20.87 -18.05
C PHE A 55 18.33 19.61 -17.53
N GLU A 56 19.35 19.09 -18.22
CA GLU A 56 20.18 17.98 -17.73
C GLU A 56 20.83 18.28 -16.37
N ARG A 57 21.23 19.53 -16.11
CA ARG A 57 21.74 19.93 -14.79
C ARG A 57 20.65 19.94 -13.73
N LEU A 58 19.41 20.25 -14.11
CA LEU A 58 18.25 20.19 -13.22
C LEU A 58 17.90 18.75 -12.88
N THR A 59 17.85 17.85 -13.86
CA THR A 59 17.49 16.42 -13.65
C THR A 59 18.50 15.69 -12.77
N ARG A 60 19.79 16.05 -12.82
CA ARG A 60 20.81 15.55 -11.87
C ARG A 60 20.54 15.92 -10.41
N ASN A 61 19.66 16.88 -10.15
CA ASN A 61 19.19 17.21 -8.81
C ASN A 61 17.71 16.82 -8.68
N THR A 62 17.47 15.54 -8.42
CA THR A 62 16.13 14.93 -8.37
C THR A 62 15.17 15.73 -7.48
N GLY A 63 15.60 16.15 -6.28
CA GLY A 63 14.74 16.93 -5.38
C GLY A 63 14.31 18.28 -5.94
N LYS A 64 15.22 19.03 -6.60
CA LYS A 64 14.87 20.31 -7.25
C LYS A 64 14.01 20.11 -8.50
N PHE A 65 14.30 19.06 -9.25
CA PHE A 65 13.53 18.69 -10.44
C PHE A 65 12.09 18.36 -10.08
N LEU A 66 11.87 17.44 -9.15
CA LEU A 66 10.53 17.02 -8.70
C LEU A 66 9.73 18.18 -8.12
N LYS A 67 10.34 18.99 -7.24
CA LYS A 67 9.68 20.20 -6.70
C LYS A 67 9.27 21.20 -7.78
N ARG A 68 10.05 21.30 -8.85
CA ARG A 68 9.70 22.17 -9.99
C ARG A 68 8.59 21.56 -10.83
N ALA A 69 8.63 20.25 -11.07
CA ALA A 69 7.58 19.53 -11.79
C ALA A 69 6.23 19.64 -11.06
N GLU A 70 6.21 19.44 -9.75
CA GLU A 70 5.04 19.65 -8.90
C GLU A 70 4.48 21.08 -9.04
N LYS A 71 5.35 22.10 -8.99
CA LYS A 71 4.92 23.49 -9.16
C LYS A 71 4.29 23.75 -10.53
N VAL A 72 4.85 23.19 -11.60
CA VAL A 72 4.30 23.33 -12.95
C VAL A 72 2.96 22.60 -13.04
N PHE A 73 2.88 21.37 -12.53
CA PHE A 73 1.67 20.56 -12.56
C PHE A 73 0.53 21.10 -11.67
N ALA A 74 0.86 21.92 -10.67
CA ALA A 74 -0.14 22.62 -9.86
C ALA A 74 -0.91 23.71 -10.64
N GLU A 75 -0.46 24.10 -11.84
CA GLU A 75 -1.09 25.13 -12.66
C GLU A 75 -2.44 24.68 -13.26
N ALA A 76 -3.32 25.66 -13.53
CA ALA A 76 -4.68 25.41 -14.01
C ALA A 76 -4.80 24.52 -15.26
N PRO A 77 -3.91 24.58 -16.27
CA PRO A 77 -4.00 23.72 -17.45
C PRO A 77 -3.94 22.21 -17.15
N PHE A 78 -3.36 21.81 -16.02
CA PHE A 78 -3.21 20.40 -15.65
C PHE A 78 -4.29 19.90 -14.70
N GLU A 79 -5.23 20.76 -14.28
CA GLU A 79 -6.23 20.41 -13.26
C GLU A 79 -7.10 19.22 -13.69
N ALA A 80 -7.50 19.18 -14.96
CA ALA A 80 -8.29 18.08 -15.53
C ALA A 80 -7.53 16.75 -15.70
N MET A 81 -6.20 16.76 -15.54
CA MET A 81 -5.37 15.55 -15.60
C MET A 81 -5.21 14.90 -14.22
N ARG A 82 -5.56 15.57 -13.13
CA ARG A 82 -5.41 15.04 -11.77
C ARG A 82 -6.35 13.84 -11.58
N PHE A 83 -5.88 12.82 -10.86
CA PHE A 83 -6.79 11.81 -10.37
C PHE A 83 -7.63 12.38 -9.24
N SER A 84 -8.90 11.99 -9.21
CA SER A 84 -9.79 12.32 -8.10
C SER A 84 -9.62 11.35 -6.94
N ALA A 85 -10.08 11.72 -5.74
CA ALA A 85 -10.19 10.78 -4.62
C ALA A 85 -10.97 9.49 -4.99
N SER A 86 -12.01 9.59 -5.84
CA SER A 86 -12.76 8.42 -6.29
C SER A 86 -11.99 7.50 -7.23
N ASP A 87 -11.08 8.05 -8.04
CA ASP A 87 -10.21 7.24 -8.90
C ASP A 87 -9.27 6.40 -8.04
N LEU A 88 -8.65 7.03 -7.03
CA LEU A 88 -7.75 6.37 -6.08
C LEU A 88 -8.48 5.30 -5.27
N GLN A 89 -9.70 5.58 -4.80
CA GLN A 89 -10.52 4.62 -4.09
C GLN A 89 -10.76 3.35 -4.92
N ARG A 90 -11.21 3.51 -6.18
CA ARG A 90 -11.41 2.39 -7.11
C ARG A 90 -10.11 1.62 -7.35
N ALA A 91 -8.99 2.32 -7.47
CA ALA A 91 -7.70 1.68 -7.68
C ALA A 91 -7.29 0.84 -6.47
N PHE A 92 -7.40 1.36 -5.25
CA PHE A 92 -7.08 0.63 -4.02
C PHE A 92 -7.98 -0.58 -3.78
N GLU A 93 -9.26 -0.50 -4.13
CA GLU A 93 -10.15 -1.67 -4.10
C GLU A 93 -9.70 -2.78 -5.04
N SER A 94 -9.01 -2.44 -6.15
CA SER A 94 -8.53 -3.42 -7.12
C SER A 94 -7.12 -3.92 -6.86
N VAL A 95 -6.20 -3.05 -6.43
CA VAL A 95 -4.75 -3.38 -6.32
C VAL A 95 -4.28 -3.50 -4.87
N GLY A 96 -5.14 -3.18 -3.91
CA GLY A 96 -4.84 -3.16 -2.48
C GLY A 96 -4.59 -1.75 -1.93
N TYR A 97 -4.94 -1.55 -0.67
CA TYR A 97 -4.68 -0.30 0.04
C TYR A 97 -3.21 -0.19 0.44
N PRO A 98 -2.61 1.02 0.39
CA PRO A 98 -1.25 1.22 0.86
C PRO A 98 -1.16 0.97 2.38
N PRO A 99 -0.13 0.25 2.86
CA PRO A 99 0.06 0.03 4.29
C PRO A 99 0.33 1.36 5.01
N PHE A 100 -0.23 1.52 6.21
CA PHE A 100 -0.01 2.73 7.01
C PHE A 100 1.46 2.86 7.41
N GLY A 101 2.07 4.02 7.13
CA GLY A 101 3.48 4.26 7.45
C GLY A 101 4.48 3.46 6.63
N ALA A 102 4.05 2.81 5.53
CA ALA A 102 4.97 2.23 4.55
C ALA A 102 5.93 3.32 4.05
N ALA A 103 7.23 3.01 4.09
CA ALA A 103 8.28 3.88 3.61
C ALA A 103 9.21 3.09 2.69
N GLY A 104 9.96 3.79 1.84
CA GLY A 104 10.91 3.17 0.93
C GLY A 104 10.23 2.39 -0.20
N ASP A 105 10.79 1.24 -0.54
CA ASP A 105 10.50 0.53 -1.79
C ASP A 105 9.06 0.01 -1.85
N LEU A 106 8.51 -0.48 -0.73
CA LEU A 106 7.12 -0.96 -0.67
C LEU A 106 6.09 0.15 -0.95
N HIS A 107 6.38 1.38 -0.51
CA HIS A 107 5.52 2.53 -0.83
C HIS A 107 5.58 2.87 -2.32
N PHE A 108 6.78 2.82 -2.89
CA PHE A 108 7.00 3.09 -4.30
C PHE A 108 6.35 2.03 -5.21
N GLU A 109 6.47 0.75 -4.88
CA GLU A 109 5.82 -0.35 -5.61
C GLU A 109 4.29 -0.24 -5.61
N ASN A 110 3.69 0.08 -4.46
CA ASN A 110 2.24 0.26 -4.37
C ASN A 110 1.76 1.48 -5.17
N MET A 111 2.53 2.58 -5.15
CA MET A 111 2.26 3.73 -6.00
C MET A 111 2.32 3.34 -7.50
N GLN A 112 3.35 2.62 -7.93
CA GLN A 112 3.48 2.17 -9.32
C GLN A 112 2.30 1.31 -9.75
N LYS A 113 1.92 0.29 -8.96
CA LYS A 113 0.76 -0.56 -9.24
C LYS A 113 -0.54 0.24 -9.34
N THR A 114 -0.70 1.24 -8.49
CA THR A 114 -1.90 2.10 -8.49
C THR A 114 -1.93 2.98 -9.75
N ILE A 115 -0.81 3.58 -10.13
CA ILE A 115 -0.70 4.38 -11.36
C ILE A 115 -0.95 3.52 -12.60
N ALA A 116 -0.40 2.31 -12.64
CA ALA A 116 -0.60 1.34 -13.73
C ALA A 116 -2.08 1.00 -13.92
N PHE A 117 -2.82 0.85 -12.81
CA PHE A 117 -4.27 0.62 -12.84
C PHE A 117 -5.05 1.86 -13.31
N LEU A 118 -4.62 3.05 -12.89
CA LEU A 118 -5.32 4.30 -13.17
C LEU A 118 -5.14 4.77 -14.62
N VAL A 119 -4.00 4.47 -15.25
CA VAL A 119 -3.67 4.95 -16.59
C VAL A 119 -3.01 3.84 -17.39
N ASP A 120 -3.80 3.22 -18.27
CA ASP A 120 -3.31 2.24 -19.23
C ASP A 120 -2.46 2.88 -20.35
N ASP A 121 -1.89 2.04 -21.21
CA ASP A 121 -1.06 2.46 -22.35
C ASP A 121 -1.73 3.46 -23.30
N GLU A 122 -3.03 3.31 -23.53
CA GLU A 122 -3.76 4.19 -24.44
C GLU A 122 -3.96 5.56 -23.79
N GLN A 123 -4.37 5.57 -22.52
CA GLN A 123 -4.53 6.78 -21.75
C GLN A 123 -3.20 7.51 -21.58
N ARG A 124 -2.09 6.79 -21.35
CA ARG A 124 -0.75 7.39 -21.29
C ARG A 124 -0.40 8.14 -22.59
N LYS A 125 -0.71 7.56 -23.74
CA LYS A 125 -0.49 8.22 -25.06
C LYS A 125 -1.37 9.45 -25.24
N ILE A 126 -2.64 9.37 -24.84
CA ILE A 126 -3.56 10.51 -24.88
C ILE A 126 -3.03 11.64 -23.99
N ARG A 127 -2.64 11.35 -22.74
CA ARG A 127 -2.05 12.34 -21.83
C ARG A 127 -0.76 12.94 -22.39
N ALA A 128 0.11 12.12 -22.97
CA ALA A 128 1.32 12.63 -23.61
C ALA A 128 0.99 13.64 -24.72
N GLN A 129 -0.01 13.38 -25.56
CA GLN A 129 -0.45 14.32 -26.59
C GLN A 129 -0.99 15.62 -25.99
N GLU A 130 -1.86 15.54 -24.98
CA GLU A 130 -2.39 16.71 -24.28
C GLU A 130 -1.27 17.57 -23.67
N LEU A 131 -0.23 16.94 -23.11
CA LEU A 131 0.95 17.65 -22.59
C LEU A 131 1.74 18.34 -23.71
N MET A 132 1.94 17.68 -24.84
CA MET A 132 2.68 18.25 -25.97
C MET A 132 1.98 19.49 -26.56
N GLN A 133 0.64 19.53 -26.55
CA GLN A 133 -0.14 20.70 -26.99
C GLN A 133 0.11 21.96 -26.14
N LEU A 134 0.56 21.81 -24.88
CA LEU A 134 0.86 22.94 -24.01
C LEU A 134 2.24 23.57 -24.30
N LEU A 135 3.14 22.85 -24.98
CA LEU A 135 4.53 23.31 -25.17
C LEU A 135 4.66 24.69 -25.84
N PRO A 136 3.92 25.01 -26.93
CA PRO A 136 4.04 26.30 -27.58
C PRO A 136 3.79 27.48 -26.64
N GLU A 137 2.81 27.36 -25.74
CA GLU A 137 2.47 28.41 -24.78
C GLU A 137 3.60 28.66 -23.77
N TYR A 138 4.19 27.58 -23.21
CA TYR A 138 5.31 27.73 -22.28
C TYR A 138 6.57 28.27 -22.97
N VAL A 139 6.82 27.90 -24.23
CA VAL A 139 7.96 28.43 -25.00
C VAL A 139 7.75 29.92 -25.32
N ALA A 140 6.55 30.31 -25.77
CA ALA A 140 6.19 31.70 -26.05
C ALA A 140 6.31 32.58 -24.79
N ALA A 141 5.97 32.04 -23.62
CA ALA A 141 6.13 32.71 -22.33
C ALA A 141 7.58 32.78 -21.80
N GLY A 142 8.56 32.25 -22.54
CA GLY A 142 9.97 32.19 -22.11
C GLY A 142 10.25 31.19 -20.99
N ARG A 143 9.28 30.31 -20.67
CA ARG A 143 9.34 29.33 -19.57
C ARG A 143 9.98 28.02 -20.03
N HIS A 144 11.13 28.11 -20.69
CA HIS A 144 11.74 26.97 -21.40
C HIS A 144 12.10 25.76 -20.52
N LEU A 145 12.47 25.98 -19.26
CA LEU A 145 12.72 24.85 -18.35
C LEU A 145 11.43 24.14 -17.91
N ASP A 146 10.31 24.86 -17.84
CA ASP A 146 9.02 24.27 -17.49
C ASP A 146 8.46 23.51 -18.69
N ALA A 147 8.59 24.07 -19.90
CA ALA A 147 8.31 23.38 -21.14
C ALA A 147 9.11 22.07 -21.28
N LEU A 148 10.41 22.08 -20.97
CA LEU A 148 11.25 20.86 -20.97
C LEU A 148 10.80 19.82 -19.94
N ILE A 149 10.20 20.22 -18.81
CA ILE A 149 9.61 19.29 -17.84
C ILE A 149 8.33 18.66 -18.43
N VAL A 150 7.46 19.48 -19.04
CA VAL A 150 6.23 19.00 -19.70
C VAL A 150 6.56 18.00 -20.80
N GLU A 151 7.50 18.37 -21.67
CA GLU A 151 7.95 17.54 -22.79
C GLU A 151 8.58 16.23 -22.30
N HIS A 152 9.49 16.29 -21.32
CA HIS A 152 10.10 15.11 -20.75
C HIS A 152 9.07 14.18 -20.10
N SER A 153 8.06 14.75 -19.43
CA SER A 153 6.97 13.96 -18.85
C SER A 153 6.14 13.27 -19.92
N ALA A 154 5.85 13.95 -21.04
CA ALA A 154 5.15 13.37 -22.17
C ALA A 154 5.94 12.24 -22.83
N MET A 155 7.25 12.38 -22.98
CA MET A 155 8.12 11.33 -23.51
C MET A 155 8.12 10.09 -22.63
N LEU A 156 8.26 10.24 -21.32
CA LEU A 156 8.23 9.10 -20.38
C LEU A 156 6.87 8.38 -20.33
N MET A 157 5.77 9.05 -20.71
CA MET A 157 4.46 8.40 -20.79
C MET A 157 4.34 7.45 -22.01
N VAL A 158 5.13 7.66 -23.07
CA VAL A 158 5.08 6.84 -24.29
C VAL A 158 6.26 5.88 -24.45
N GLU A 159 7.31 6.04 -23.64
CA GLU A 159 8.43 5.11 -23.62
C GLU A 159 7.97 3.73 -23.13
N PRO A 160 8.28 2.66 -23.88
CA PRO A 160 7.95 1.31 -23.44
C PRO A 160 8.72 0.99 -22.16
N SER A 161 8.06 0.37 -21.18
CA SER A 161 8.73 -0.12 -19.99
C SER A 161 9.72 -1.22 -20.37
N GLU A 162 11.03 -0.96 -20.26
CA GLU A 162 12.03 -1.99 -20.38
C GLU A 162 11.97 -2.89 -19.12
N GLU A 163 12.03 -4.21 -19.32
CA GLU A 163 12.20 -5.20 -18.23
C GLU A 163 11.13 -5.19 -17.13
N GLY A 164 9.88 -4.83 -17.45
CA GLY A 164 8.76 -4.87 -16.49
C GLY A 164 8.83 -3.80 -15.40
N ILE A 165 9.76 -2.86 -15.51
CA ILE A 165 9.83 -1.68 -14.63
C ILE A 165 9.05 -0.56 -15.32
N GLU A 166 7.84 -0.29 -14.82
CA GLU A 166 7.08 0.87 -15.29
C GLU A 166 7.78 2.17 -14.90
N ILE A 167 8.25 2.91 -15.91
CA ILE A 167 8.85 4.22 -15.71
C ILE A 167 7.74 5.21 -15.35
N THR A 168 7.55 5.48 -14.06
CA THR A 168 6.62 6.52 -13.61
C THR A 168 7.26 7.90 -13.83
N GLY A 169 6.84 8.57 -14.90
CA GLY A 169 7.24 9.96 -15.16
C GLY A 169 6.80 10.93 -14.05
N PRO A 170 7.44 12.10 -13.92
CA PRO A 170 7.18 13.02 -12.82
C PRO A 170 5.75 13.56 -12.81
N PHE A 171 5.10 13.73 -13.96
CA PHE A 171 3.70 14.16 -14.00
C PHE A 171 2.71 13.04 -13.63
N LEU A 172 2.97 11.77 -13.98
CA LEU A 172 2.16 10.65 -13.48
C LEU A 172 2.24 10.57 -11.95
N MET A 173 3.44 10.78 -11.40
CA MET A 173 3.62 10.89 -9.95
C MET A 173 2.86 12.09 -9.37
N CYS A 174 2.88 13.26 -10.01
CA CYS A 174 2.12 14.41 -9.54
C CYS A 174 0.60 14.18 -9.60
N MET A 175 0.08 13.55 -10.68
CA MET A 175 -1.33 13.16 -10.80
C MET A 175 -1.75 12.28 -9.62
N PHE A 176 -0.93 11.28 -9.28
CA PHE A 176 -1.11 10.41 -8.12
C PHE A 176 -1.07 11.18 -6.79
N MET A 177 -0.03 11.99 -6.56
CA MET A 177 0.13 12.74 -5.30
C MET A 177 -1.02 13.72 -5.04
N HIS A 178 -1.57 14.35 -6.08
CA HIS A 178 -2.75 15.20 -5.93
C HIS A 178 -4.00 14.40 -5.56
N GLY A 179 -4.25 13.28 -6.24
CA GLY A 179 -5.38 12.41 -5.92
C GLY A 179 -5.26 11.78 -4.53
N MET A 180 -4.04 11.41 -4.13
CA MET A 180 -3.72 10.96 -2.78
C MET A 180 -4.04 12.01 -1.73
N GLY A 181 -3.62 13.26 -1.92
CA GLY A 181 -3.93 14.34 -0.97
C GLY A 181 -5.43 14.55 -0.81
N GLU A 182 -6.20 14.51 -1.89
CA GLU A 182 -7.67 14.61 -1.82
C GLU A 182 -8.30 13.39 -1.12
N TRP A 183 -7.80 12.19 -1.42
CA TRP A 183 -8.25 10.94 -0.82
C TRP A 183 -7.96 10.90 0.69
N GLU A 184 -6.73 11.24 1.10
CA GLU A 184 -6.31 11.35 2.51
C GLU A 184 -7.17 12.37 3.26
N ASP A 185 -7.36 13.57 2.71
CA ASP A 185 -8.22 14.60 3.29
C ASP A 185 -9.66 14.10 3.49
N GLN A 186 -10.19 13.30 2.56
CA GLN A 186 -11.51 12.70 2.70
C GLN A 186 -11.54 11.66 3.84
N ARG A 187 -10.54 10.77 3.91
CA ARG A 187 -10.43 9.76 4.97
C ARG A 187 -10.26 10.40 6.33
N ASP A 188 -9.41 11.42 6.45
CA ASP A 188 -9.22 12.18 7.69
C ASP A 188 -10.54 12.80 8.16
N ARG A 189 -11.31 13.42 7.26
CA ARG A 189 -12.64 13.96 7.60
C ARG A 189 -13.62 12.89 8.08
N GLU A 190 -13.58 11.70 7.50
CA GLU A 190 -14.45 10.59 7.90
C GLU A 190 -14.03 9.97 9.24
N GLN A 191 -12.73 9.75 9.46
CA GLN A 191 -12.19 9.30 10.73
C GLN A 191 -12.48 10.29 11.86
N LEU A 192 -12.34 11.61 11.60
CA LEU A 192 -12.70 12.64 12.56
C LEU A 192 -14.19 12.62 12.93
N LYS A 193 -15.09 12.31 11.97
CA LYS A 193 -16.52 12.11 12.26
C LYS A 193 -16.74 10.87 13.11
N MET A 194 -16.02 9.79 12.84
CA MET A 194 -16.07 8.56 13.64
C MET A 194 -15.66 8.83 15.09
N PHE A 195 -14.49 9.45 15.30
CA PHE A 195 -14.01 9.78 16.65
C PHE A 195 -14.99 10.67 17.41
N ARG A 196 -15.51 11.72 16.78
CA ARG A 196 -16.53 12.57 17.41
C ARG A 196 -17.79 11.79 17.79
N LYS A 197 -18.25 10.88 16.94
CA LYS A 197 -19.42 10.02 17.22
C LYS A 197 -19.18 9.12 18.44
N LEU A 198 -17.96 8.60 18.60
CA LEU A 198 -17.53 7.76 19.73
C LEU A 198 -17.17 8.59 20.99
N GLY A 199 -17.42 9.90 20.96
CA GLY A 199 -17.15 10.82 22.06
C GLY A 199 -15.67 10.99 22.35
N VAL A 200 -14.85 10.98 21.29
CA VAL A 200 -13.42 11.28 21.29
C VAL A 200 -13.20 12.66 20.67
N ASP A 201 -12.52 13.55 21.38
CA ASP A 201 -12.12 14.86 20.84
C ASP A 201 -10.88 14.72 19.95
N PRO A 202 -10.93 15.13 18.67
CA PRO A 202 -9.74 15.19 17.81
C PRO A 202 -8.56 15.97 18.38
N GLU A 203 -8.80 17.02 19.18
CA GLU A 203 -7.72 17.77 19.81
C GLU A 203 -7.02 16.96 20.90
N ASP A 204 -7.73 16.02 21.55
CA ASP A 204 -7.12 15.08 22.48
C ASP A 204 -6.19 14.10 21.78
N ILE A 205 -6.58 13.62 20.59
CA ILE A 205 -5.70 12.77 19.75
C ILE A 205 -4.42 13.53 19.40
N ARG A 206 -4.54 14.78 18.93
CA ARG A 206 -3.39 15.62 18.57
C ARG A 206 -2.48 15.91 19.77
N ARG A 207 -3.06 16.21 20.93
CA ARG A 207 -2.32 16.51 22.16
C ARG A 207 -1.58 15.29 22.72
N ARG A 208 -2.21 14.11 22.66
CA ARG A 208 -1.67 12.85 23.19
C ARG A 208 -0.64 12.21 22.23
N GLY A 209 -0.71 12.53 20.94
CA GLY A 209 0.17 11.94 19.92
C GLY A 209 -0.07 10.43 19.73
N ILE A 210 0.71 9.81 18.83
CA ILE A 210 0.57 8.39 18.46
C ILE A 210 0.63 7.46 19.69
N GLU A 211 1.49 7.76 20.66
CA GLU A 211 1.67 6.94 21.87
C GLU A 211 0.46 6.98 22.80
N GLY A 212 -0.34 8.06 22.77
CA GLY A 212 -1.55 8.15 23.58
C GLY A 212 -2.83 7.75 22.86
N VAL A 213 -2.78 7.43 21.55
CA VAL A 213 -3.93 6.87 20.81
C VAL A 213 -4.36 5.53 21.40
N GLU A 214 -3.42 4.68 21.80
CA GLU A 214 -3.70 3.38 22.44
C GLU A 214 -4.51 3.55 23.73
N SER A 215 -4.09 4.47 24.61
CA SER A 215 -4.83 4.78 25.84
C SER A 215 -6.25 5.30 25.55
N LEU A 216 -6.40 6.07 24.48
CA LEU A 216 -7.66 6.68 24.09
C LEU A 216 -8.62 5.67 23.47
N VAL A 217 -8.11 4.71 22.69
CA VAL A 217 -8.86 3.57 22.18
C VAL A 217 -9.31 2.69 23.34
N GLN A 218 -8.44 2.40 24.32
CA GLN A 218 -8.83 1.65 25.52
C GLN A 218 -9.92 2.38 26.32
N GLU A 219 -9.74 3.67 26.60
CA GLU A 219 -10.76 4.51 27.27
C GLU A 219 -12.11 4.45 26.52
N MET A 220 -12.09 4.51 25.19
CA MET A 220 -13.28 4.40 24.34
C MET A 220 -13.94 3.02 24.45
N MET A 221 -13.17 1.94 24.41
CA MET A 221 -13.69 0.57 24.47
C MET A 221 -14.27 0.19 25.84
N THR A 222 -13.92 0.92 26.91
CA THR A 222 -14.60 0.76 28.21
C THR A 222 -16.02 1.35 28.25
N LYS A 223 -16.41 2.18 27.27
CA LYS A 223 -17.76 2.74 27.21
C LYS A 223 -18.76 1.68 26.72
N LYS A 224 -19.86 1.53 27.46
CA LYS A 224 -20.94 0.61 27.07
C LYS A 224 -21.52 1.00 25.71
N GLY A 225 -21.55 0.06 24.76
CA GLY A 225 -22.10 0.26 23.42
C GLY A 225 -21.13 0.84 22.39
N ALA A 226 -19.91 1.22 22.77
CA ALA A 226 -18.95 1.82 21.83
C ALA A 226 -18.56 0.87 20.67
N SER A 227 -18.44 -0.43 20.94
CA SER A 227 -18.16 -1.43 19.90
C SER A 227 -19.30 -1.52 18.89
N GLU A 228 -20.56 -1.55 19.35
CA GLU A 228 -21.73 -1.59 18.47
C GLU A 228 -21.85 -0.29 17.66
N GLU A 229 -21.59 0.87 18.27
CA GLU A 229 -21.61 2.16 17.57
C GLU A 229 -20.51 2.28 16.51
N LEU A 230 -19.31 1.76 16.80
CA LEU A 230 -18.21 1.69 15.85
C LEU A 230 -18.55 0.76 14.69
N GLU A 231 -19.06 -0.43 14.97
CA GLU A 231 -19.45 -1.39 13.94
C GLU A 231 -20.57 -0.83 13.05
N GLN A 232 -21.60 -0.22 13.63
CA GLN A 232 -22.66 0.46 12.88
C GLN A 232 -22.12 1.61 12.02
N PHE A 233 -21.12 2.34 12.52
CA PHE A 233 -20.47 3.38 11.73
C PHE A 233 -19.71 2.79 10.55
N LEU A 234 -18.86 1.79 10.79
CA LEU A 234 -18.09 1.14 9.72
C LEU A 234 -19.00 0.48 8.66
N ASN A 235 -20.11 -0.13 9.08
CA ASN A 235 -21.10 -0.70 8.15
C ASN A 235 -21.81 0.37 7.30
N ALA A 236 -21.94 1.61 7.80
CA ALA A 236 -22.47 2.74 7.04
C ALA A 236 -21.41 3.43 6.14
N HIS A 237 -20.13 3.09 6.33
CA HIS A 237 -18.98 3.69 5.65
C HIS A 237 -18.08 2.58 5.06
N PRO A 238 -18.52 1.88 4.00
CA PRO A 238 -17.85 0.69 3.49
C PRO A 238 -16.39 0.91 3.09
N ASP A 239 -16.06 2.06 2.49
CA ASP A 239 -14.69 2.41 2.10
C ASP A 239 -13.75 2.52 3.31
N LEU A 240 -14.24 3.12 4.41
CA LEU A 240 -13.49 3.21 5.66
C LEU A 240 -13.33 1.84 6.32
N LYS A 241 -14.37 1.00 6.25
CA LYS A 241 -14.31 -0.38 6.74
C LYS A 241 -13.27 -1.20 5.97
N ALA A 242 -13.32 -1.17 4.64
CA ALA A 242 -12.38 -1.89 3.78
C ALA A 242 -10.93 -1.43 4.02
N LEU A 243 -10.69 -0.13 4.16
CA LEU A 243 -9.39 0.41 4.53
C LEU A 243 -8.94 -0.08 5.92
N SER A 244 -9.82 -0.02 6.93
CA SER A 244 -9.50 -0.48 8.29
C SER A 244 -9.13 -1.97 8.31
N GLU A 245 -9.90 -2.81 7.59
CA GLU A 245 -9.62 -4.24 7.48
C GLU A 245 -8.30 -4.51 6.76
N ALA A 246 -8.00 -3.76 5.69
CA ALA A 246 -6.73 -3.86 4.98
C ALA A 246 -5.54 -3.45 5.87
N GLN A 247 -5.71 -2.42 6.71
CA GLN A 247 -4.71 -1.99 7.69
C GLN A 247 -4.49 -3.02 8.80
N CYS A 248 -5.56 -3.68 9.28
CA CYS A 248 -5.43 -4.80 10.23
C CYS A 248 -4.61 -5.93 9.61
N ARG A 249 -4.98 -6.41 8.41
CA ARG A 249 -4.25 -7.47 7.69
C ARG A 249 -2.78 -7.10 7.47
N ALA A 250 -2.50 -5.89 7.00
CA ALA A 250 -1.13 -5.43 6.79
C ALA A 250 -0.30 -5.37 8.09
N SER A 251 -0.95 -5.06 9.22
CA SER A 251 -0.31 -5.04 10.54
C SER A 251 -0.04 -6.46 11.05
N GLU A 252 -0.96 -7.40 10.81
CA GLU A 252 -0.77 -8.83 11.09
C GLU A 252 0.40 -9.40 10.28
N ASP A 253 0.43 -9.16 8.96
CA ASP A 253 1.53 -9.56 8.08
C ASP A 253 2.89 -9.01 8.56
N ALA A 254 2.91 -7.74 8.97
CA ALA A 254 4.11 -7.11 9.50
C ALA A 254 4.53 -7.73 10.86
N ALA A 255 3.57 -8.11 11.71
CA ALA A 255 3.84 -8.79 12.97
C ALA A 255 4.46 -10.17 12.72
N ILE A 256 3.95 -10.92 11.75
CA ILE A 256 4.50 -12.23 11.36
C ILE A 256 5.94 -12.07 10.86
N LYS A 257 6.20 -11.10 9.97
CA LYS A 257 7.57 -10.80 9.51
C LYS A 257 8.49 -10.37 10.66
N LEU A 258 7.97 -9.63 11.64
CA LEU A 258 8.72 -9.25 12.84
C LEU A 258 9.15 -10.49 13.64
N LEU A 259 8.28 -11.48 13.81
CA LEU A 259 8.58 -12.71 14.57
C LEU A 259 9.71 -13.54 13.94
N GLN A 260 10.00 -13.33 12.66
CA GLN A 260 11.11 -13.98 11.94
C GLN A 260 12.45 -13.26 12.14
N ARG A 261 12.46 -12.07 12.75
CA ARG A 261 13.69 -11.29 12.93
C ARG A 261 14.52 -11.78 14.11
N GLU A 262 15.82 -11.84 13.88
CA GLU A 262 16.82 -12.19 14.89
C GLU A 262 16.78 -11.29 16.14
N ASP A 263 16.60 -9.99 15.96
CA ASP A 263 16.55 -9.02 17.06
C ASP A 263 15.23 -9.08 17.85
N ALA A 264 14.20 -9.73 17.31
CA ALA A 264 12.89 -9.93 17.92
C ALA A 264 12.75 -11.29 18.63
N ARG A 265 13.78 -12.15 18.61
CA ARG A 265 13.75 -13.50 19.20
C ARG A 265 13.27 -13.56 20.65
N HIS A 266 13.55 -12.54 21.46
CA HIS A 266 13.12 -12.46 22.85
C HIS A 266 11.60 -12.26 23.04
N LEU A 267 10.84 -12.03 21.96
CA LEU A 267 9.39 -11.95 21.96
C LEU A 267 8.72 -13.34 21.76
N LEU A 268 9.50 -14.34 21.33
CA LEU A 268 9.03 -15.71 21.15
C LEU A 268 8.84 -16.42 22.51
N LEU A 269 8.10 -17.52 22.51
CA LEU A 269 7.92 -18.36 23.69
C LEU A 269 9.25 -19.01 24.07
N THR A 270 9.49 -19.14 25.37
CA THR A 270 10.71 -19.80 25.85
C THR A 270 10.61 -21.32 25.70
N PRO A 271 11.73 -22.07 25.65
CA PRO A 271 11.70 -23.52 25.60
C PRO A 271 10.86 -24.14 26.73
N GLU A 272 10.86 -23.56 27.93
CA GLU A 272 10.08 -24.02 29.07
C GLU A 272 8.57 -23.81 28.88
N GLU A 273 8.16 -22.76 28.15
CA GLU A 273 6.74 -22.56 27.78
C GLU A 273 6.31 -23.60 26.73
N MET A 274 7.24 -24.09 25.91
CA MET A 274 6.98 -25.02 24.80
C MET A 274 7.07 -26.50 25.20
N GLU A 275 7.91 -26.85 26.17
CA GLU A 275 8.18 -28.23 26.60
C GLU A 275 6.90 -29.06 26.87
N PRO A 276 5.85 -28.54 27.55
CA PRO A 276 4.62 -29.30 27.80
C PRO A 276 3.86 -29.71 26.53
N TRP A 277 4.11 -29.02 25.41
CA TRP A 277 3.40 -29.22 24.14
C TRP A 277 4.10 -30.20 23.20
N LEU A 278 5.39 -30.50 23.43
CA LEU A 278 6.15 -31.45 22.61
C LEU A 278 5.48 -32.85 22.58
N PRO A 279 5.05 -33.44 23.72
CA PRO A 279 4.41 -34.76 23.67
C PRO A 279 3.07 -34.76 22.91
N ALA A 280 2.28 -33.69 23.02
CA ALA A 280 1.01 -33.57 22.31
C ALA A 280 1.23 -33.46 20.79
N PHE A 281 2.27 -32.73 20.40
CA PHE A 281 2.69 -32.64 19.00
C PHE A 281 3.21 -33.97 18.45
N GLU A 282 4.10 -34.64 19.18
CA GLU A 282 4.63 -35.96 18.81
C GLU A 282 3.52 -37.00 18.63
N GLN A 283 2.53 -36.99 19.53
CA GLN A 283 1.37 -37.86 19.41
C GLN A 283 0.61 -37.60 18.11
N ARG A 284 0.30 -36.33 17.78
CA ARG A 284 -0.46 -35.97 16.57
C ARG A 284 0.29 -36.30 15.30
N ILE A 285 1.60 -36.09 15.27
CA ILE A 285 2.43 -36.54 14.14
C ILE A 285 2.43 -38.07 14.07
N GLY A 286 2.51 -38.78 15.20
CA GLY A 286 2.46 -40.23 15.26
C GLY A 286 1.15 -40.85 14.75
N GLU A 287 0.05 -40.11 14.81
CA GLU A 287 -1.25 -40.48 14.21
C GLU A 287 -1.24 -40.38 12.67
N HIS A 288 -0.21 -39.76 12.09
CA HIS A 288 0.02 -39.57 10.66
C HIS A 288 1.39 -40.14 10.24
N PRO A 289 1.54 -41.49 10.22
CA PRO A 289 2.82 -42.13 9.89
C PRO A 289 3.37 -41.72 8.52
N GLU A 290 2.50 -41.42 7.56
CA GLU A 290 2.88 -40.89 6.24
C GLU A 290 3.63 -39.56 6.30
N VAL A 291 3.28 -38.69 7.25
CA VAL A 291 3.96 -37.41 7.47
C VAL A 291 5.31 -37.65 8.14
N LEU A 292 5.34 -38.51 9.17
CA LEU A 292 6.56 -38.84 9.90
C LEU A 292 7.62 -39.50 9.00
N ASP A 293 7.20 -40.44 8.15
CA ASP A 293 8.09 -41.09 7.18
C ASP A 293 8.66 -40.06 6.18
N SER A 294 7.82 -39.12 5.71
CA SER A 294 8.25 -38.07 4.77
C SER A 294 9.25 -37.07 5.35
N VAL A 295 9.18 -36.80 6.66
CA VAL A 295 10.12 -35.91 7.37
C VAL A 295 11.46 -36.62 7.61
N ASN A 296 11.44 -37.94 7.81
CA ASN A 296 12.63 -38.75 8.03
C ASN A 296 13.37 -39.12 6.73
N GLU A 297 12.66 -39.18 5.60
CA GLU A 297 13.26 -39.36 4.28
C GLU A 297 14.04 -38.11 3.87
N SER A 298 15.25 -38.28 3.31
CA SER A 298 16.12 -37.16 2.90
C SER A 298 15.61 -36.39 1.66
N GLY A 299 14.35 -36.57 1.28
CA GLY A 299 13.67 -35.90 0.17
C GLY A 299 12.76 -34.78 0.66
N LYS A 300 12.51 -33.78 -0.20
CA LYS A 300 11.46 -32.79 0.08
C LYS A 300 10.11 -33.51 0.02
N PRO A 301 9.26 -33.46 1.07
CA PRO A 301 7.94 -34.06 1.02
C PRO A 301 7.14 -33.47 -0.13
N ASP A 302 6.16 -34.20 -0.67
CA ASP A 302 5.25 -33.61 -1.65
C ASP A 302 4.39 -32.48 -1.03
N GLU A 303 3.69 -31.72 -1.87
CA GLU A 303 2.89 -30.57 -1.43
C GLU A 303 1.74 -30.99 -0.49
N GLU A 304 1.18 -32.18 -0.67
CA GLU A 304 0.07 -32.68 0.16
C GLU A 304 0.56 -33.00 1.58
N LEU A 305 1.70 -33.67 1.71
CA LEU A 305 2.31 -34.00 3.00
C LEU A 305 2.86 -32.75 3.70
N GLN A 306 3.39 -31.76 2.96
CA GLN A 306 3.77 -30.47 3.53
C GLN A 306 2.57 -29.73 4.10
N GLN A 307 1.45 -29.67 3.37
CA GLN A 307 0.23 -29.04 3.85
C GLN A 307 -0.29 -29.75 5.09
N ARG A 308 -0.27 -31.09 5.11
CA ARG A 308 -0.75 -31.87 6.25
C ARG A 308 0.11 -31.67 7.49
N LEU A 309 1.44 -31.62 7.36
CA LEU A 309 2.34 -31.28 8.44
C LEU A 309 2.05 -29.86 8.97
N PHE A 310 1.86 -28.89 8.07
CA PHE A 310 1.51 -27.53 8.44
C PHE A 310 0.18 -27.47 9.20
N ASP A 311 -0.84 -28.19 8.76
CA ASP A 311 -2.15 -28.24 9.43
C ASP A 311 -2.03 -28.81 10.85
N ILE A 312 -1.22 -29.85 11.06
CA ILE A 312 -0.95 -30.43 12.39
C ILE A 312 -0.23 -29.42 13.29
N ILE A 313 0.83 -28.77 12.79
CA ILE A 313 1.57 -27.73 13.52
C ILE A 313 0.62 -26.60 13.90
N TYR A 314 -0.15 -26.10 12.93
CA TYR A 314 -1.03 -24.95 13.12
C TYR A 314 -2.14 -25.26 14.12
N ALA A 315 -2.80 -26.42 14.02
CA ALA A 315 -3.83 -26.84 14.97
C ALA A 315 -3.29 -26.96 16.40
N THR A 316 -2.11 -27.58 16.55
CA THR A 316 -1.44 -27.71 17.87
C THR A 316 -1.05 -26.35 18.43
N CYS A 317 -0.54 -25.45 17.60
CA CYS A 317 -0.19 -24.10 18.01
C CYS A 317 -1.40 -23.24 18.36
N GLY A 318 -2.56 -23.47 17.74
CA GLY A 318 -3.81 -22.80 18.08
C GLY A 318 -4.32 -23.19 19.48
N GLU A 319 -4.28 -24.47 19.81
CA GLU A 319 -4.59 -24.94 21.17
C GLU A 319 -3.60 -24.41 22.20
N MET A 320 -2.31 -24.46 21.87
CA MET A 320 -1.24 -23.91 22.69
C MET A 320 -1.42 -22.41 22.94
N ALA A 321 -1.81 -21.64 21.92
CA ALA A 321 -2.10 -20.23 22.07
C ALA A 321 -3.24 -20.00 23.08
N GLY A 322 -4.30 -20.82 23.02
CA GLY A 322 -5.43 -20.78 23.96
C GLY A 322 -5.04 -20.98 25.42
N GLU A 323 -4.05 -21.83 25.70
CA GLU A 323 -3.62 -22.13 27.07
C GLU A 323 -2.49 -21.21 27.57
N ILE A 324 -1.50 -20.90 26.72
CA ILE A 324 -0.33 -20.10 27.12
C ILE A 324 -0.69 -18.63 27.30
N PHE A 325 -1.46 -18.05 26.38
CA PHE A 325 -1.78 -16.62 26.37
C PHE A 325 -2.91 -16.26 27.35
N THR A 326 -2.70 -16.61 28.61
CA THR A 326 -3.46 -16.07 29.74
C THR A 326 -3.28 -14.56 29.86
N LYS A 327 -4.20 -13.88 30.56
CA LYS A 327 -4.12 -12.43 30.77
C LYS A 327 -2.74 -11.97 31.31
N PRO A 328 -2.14 -12.61 32.33
CA PRO A 328 -0.79 -12.26 32.78
C PRO A 328 0.31 -12.46 31.72
N ARG A 329 0.21 -13.46 30.83
CA ARG A 329 1.20 -13.65 29.77
C ARG A 329 1.04 -12.62 28.65
N LEU A 330 -0.21 -12.27 28.30
CA LEU A 330 -0.50 -11.19 27.35
C LEU A 330 0.02 -9.85 27.85
N ASP A 331 -0.19 -9.53 29.13
CA ASP A 331 0.34 -8.29 29.73
C ASP A 331 1.88 -8.24 29.68
N ARG A 332 2.55 -9.38 29.96
CA ARG A 332 4.01 -9.50 29.78
C ARG A 332 4.45 -9.30 28.33
N LEU A 333 3.75 -9.92 27.38
CA LEU A 333 4.05 -9.76 25.95
C LEU A 333 3.91 -8.30 25.52
N VAL A 334 2.87 -7.61 25.97
CA VAL A 334 2.67 -6.16 25.72
C VAL A 334 3.87 -5.35 26.23
N ASP A 335 4.31 -5.59 27.47
CA ASP A 335 5.49 -4.92 28.05
C ASP A 335 6.78 -5.20 27.27
N GLU A 336 7.00 -6.46 26.86
CA GLU A 336 8.13 -6.91 26.04
C GLU A 336 8.13 -6.21 24.68
N VAL A 337 6.99 -6.14 24.01
CA VAL A 337 6.84 -5.48 22.70
C VAL A 337 7.04 -3.97 22.82
N HIS A 338 6.54 -3.32 23.87
CA HIS A 338 6.84 -1.91 24.12
C HIS A 338 8.34 -1.69 24.38
N ALA A 339 8.99 -2.59 25.12
CA ALA A 339 10.43 -2.53 25.35
C ALA A 339 11.23 -2.72 24.07
N TYR A 340 10.81 -3.63 23.20
CA TYR A 340 11.39 -3.83 21.87
C TYR A 340 11.23 -2.58 21.00
N ARG A 341 10.01 -2.03 20.92
CA ARG A 341 9.72 -0.82 20.14
C ARG A 341 10.57 0.38 20.56
N ARG A 342 10.88 0.54 21.85
CA ARG A 342 11.80 1.59 22.36
C ARG A 342 13.26 1.38 21.92
N LYS A 343 13.67 0.14 21.65
CA LYS A 343 15.03 -0.21 21.21
C LYS A 343 15.21 -0.08 19.70
N LEU A 344 14.11 -0.07 18.92
CA LEU A 344 14.16 0.12 17.47
C LEU A 344 14.87 1.43 17.12
N ARG A 345 15.98 1.32 16.39
CA ARG A 345 16.82 2.46 16.03
C ARG A 345 16.28 3.17 14.78
N GLY A 346 16.33 4.49 14.78
CA GLY A 346 16.13 5.31 13.57
C GLY A 346 14.75 5.14 12.89
N LYS A 347 14.77 4.96 11.57
CA LYS A 347 13.61 4.88 10.67
C LYS A 347 13.18 3.43 10.36
N ASP A 348 13.39 2.48 11.27
CA ASP A 348 12.88 1.11 11.10
C ASP A 348 11.34 1.12 11.17
N SER A 349 10.70 1.41 10.03
CA SER A 349 9.25 1.48 9.89
C SER A 349 8.64 0.09 9.96
N GLU A 350 9.29 -0.91 9.35
CA GLU A 350 8.80 -2.29 9.33
C GLU A 350 8.74 -2.89 10.73
N GLY A 351 9.81 -2.75 11.52
CA GLY A 351 9.83 -3.21 12.91
C GLY A 351 8.79 -2.49 13.78
N LYS A 352 8.52 -1.21 13.52
CA LYS A 352 7.49 -0.44 14.24
C LYS A 352 6.08 -0.91 13.88
N THR A 353 5.81 -1.12 12.59
CA THR A 353 4.52 -1.63 12.12
C THR A 353 4.28 -3.05 12.62
N GLY A 354 5.30 -3.92 12.57
CA GLY A 354 5.18 -5.28 13.12
C GLY A 354 4.95 -5.29 14.63
N ALA A 355 5.64 -4.41 15.38
CA ALA A 355 5.41 -4.28 16.82
C ALA A 355 4.00 -3.78 17.12
N GLN A 356 3.47 -2.86 16.30
CA GLN A 356 2.09 -2.40 16.44
C GLN A 356 1.09 -3.53 16.16
N GLY A 357 1.30 -4.32 15.11
CA GLY A 357 0.44 -5.47 14.80
C GLY A 357 0.43 -6.50 15.93
N LEU A 358 1.60 -6.76 16.53
CA LEU A 358 1.69 -7.67 17.67
C LEU A 358 0.99 -7.13 18.93
N LEU A 359 1.07 -5.81 19.19
CA LEU A 359 0.29 -5.17 20.26
C LEU A 359 -1.22 -5.28 20.02
N MET A 360 -1.67 -5.04 18.77
CA MET A 360 -3.08 -5.19 18.41
C MET A 360 -3.57 -6.62 18.63
N ALA A 361 -2.78 -7.62 18.23
CA ALA A 361 -3.09 -9.02 18.45
C ALA A 361 -3.15 -9.36 19.94
N ALA A 362 -2.17 -8.94 20.74
CA ALA A 362 -2.13 -9.23 22.18
C ALA A 362 -3.26 -8.53 22.98
N GLN A 363 -3.85 -7.48 22.42
CA GLN A 363 -4.93 -6.70 23.02
C GLN A 363 -6.29 -6.95 22.39
N SER A 364 -6.40 -7.88 21.42
CA SER A 364 -7.66 -8.17 20.75
C SER A 364 -8.66 -8.80 21.72
N SER A 365 -9.96 -8.67 21.39
CA SER A 365 -11.04 -9.33 22.13
C SER A 365 -11.24 -10.79 21.74
N GLU A 366 -10.53 -11.27 20.72
CA GLU A 366 -10.64 -12.63 20.24
C GLU A 366 -10.00 -13.60 21.23
N PRO A 367 -10.55 -14.81 21.39
CA PRO A 367 -9.88 -15.87 22.13
C PRO A 367 -8.46 -16.11 21.55
N PRO A 368 -7.42 -16.29 22.38
CA PRO A 368 -6.07 -16.49 21.86
C PRO A 368 -5.90 -17.66 20.89
N SER A 369 -6.74 -18.70 21.01
CA SER A 369 -6.77 -19.84 20.09
C SER A 369 -7.35 -19.52 18.70
N GLU A 370 -8.11 -18.43 18.58
CA GLU A 370 -8.67 -17.95 17.31
C GLU A 370 -7.84 -16.78 16.74
N ASN A 371 -6.90 -16.25 17.51
CA ASN A 371 -6.03 -15.16 17.10
C ASN A 371 -4.86 -15.68 16.24
N HIS A 372 -4.89 -15.32 14.95
CA HIS A 372 -3.92 -15.81 13.97
C HIS A 372 -2.48 -15.43 14.31
N VAL A 373 -2.23 -14.19 14.76
CA VAL A 373 -0.87 -13.71 15.07
C VAL A 373 -0.31 -14.43 16.30
N LEU A 374 -1.11 -14.64 17.34
CA LEU A 374 -0.67 -15.39 18.53
C LEU A 374 -0.42 -16.86 18.19
N THR A 375 -1.24 -17.46 17.32
CA THR A 375 -1.00 -18.81 16.79
C THR A 375 0.31 -18.89 16.00
N LEU A 376 0.60 -17.91 15.16
CA LEU A 376 1.87 -17.89 14.42
C LEU A 376 3.09 -17.57 15.30
N LEU A 377 2.92 -16.82 16.40
CA LEU A 377 3.96 -16.68 17.42
C LEU A 377 4.32 -18.04 18.03
N CYS A 378 3.31 -18.84 18.35
CA CYS A 378 3.48 -20.24 18.76
C CYS A 378 4.24 -21.07 17.71
N VAL A 379 3.83 -21.00 16.43
CA VAL A 379 4.51 -21.71 15.32
C VAL A 379 5.98 -21.30 15.19
N HIS A 380 6.26 -19.99 15.17
CA HIS A 380 7.63 -19.49 15.06
C HIS A 380 8.50 -19.86 16.25
N SER A 381 7.92 -19.88 17.46
CA SER A 381 8.62 -20.37 18.66
C SER A 381 8.94 -21.86 18.55
N PHE A 382 7.98 -22.66 18.07
CA PHE A 382 8.14 -24.10 17.86
C PHE A 382 9.25 -24.42 16.85
N LEU A 383 9.20 -23.81 15.67
CA LEU A 383 10.23 -23.97 14.63
C LEU A 383 11.62 -23.54 15.13
N LYS A 384 11.67 -22.51 15.98
CA LYS A 384 12.92 -22.02 16.55
C LYS A 384 13.53 -23.01 17.54
N VAL A 385 12.72 -23.58 18.44
CA VAL A 385 13.18 -24.61 19.38
C VAL A 385 13.73 -25.83 18.63
N ILE A 386 13.02 -26.29 17.59
CA ILE A 386 13.50 -27.40 16.73
C ILE A 386 14.83 -27.04 16.08
N HIS A 387 14.94 -25.85 15.49
CA HIS A 387 16.18 -25.40 14.87
C HIS A 387 17.34 -25.35 15.89
N ASP A 388 17.10 -24.87 17.11
CA ASP A 388 18.16 -24.78 18.13
C ASP A 388 18.53 -26.15 18.69
N MET A 389 17.61 -27.12 18.72
CA MET A 389 17.91 -28.51 19.11
C MET A 389 18.72 -29.28 18.06
N HIS A 390 18.57 -28.98 16.77
CA HIS A 390 19.27 -29.67 15.68
C HIS A 390 20.44 -28.88 15.07
N GLY A 391 20.53 -27.57 15.34
CA GLY A 391 21.57 -26.69 14.82
C GLY A 391 22.95 -26.93 15.45
N ASP A 392 23.00 -27.45 16.68
CA ASP A 392 24.26 -27.74 17.38
C ASP A 392 24.95 -29.03 16.87
N GLU A 393 24.31 -29.87 16.06
CA GLU A 393 24.90 -31.11 15.53
C GLU A 393 25.74 -30.92 14.25
N ASN A 394 25.72 -29.74 13.62
CA ASN A 394 26.48 -29.46 12.39
C ASN A 394 27.70 -28.52 12.58
N ASP A 395 27.93 -28.02 13.79
CA ASP A 395 29.08 -27.16 14.14
C ASP A 395 30.07 -27.83 15.14
N ALA A 396 29.94 -29.14 15.36
CA ALA A 396 30.90 -29.98 16.11
C ALA A 396 31.52 -31.05 15.20
#